data_AF-G9WXM5-F1
#
_entry.id   AF-G9WXM5-F1
#
_cell.length_a   1.000
_cell.length_b   1.000
_cell.length_c   1.000
_cell.angle_alpha   90.00
_cell.angle_beta   90.00
_cell.angle_gamma   90.00
#
_symmetry.space_group_name_H-M   'P 1'
#
loop_
_entity.id
_entity.type
_entity.pdbx_description
1 polymer ?
#
loop_
_entity_poly.entity_id
_entity_poly.type
_entity_poly.pdbx_seq_one_letter_code
_entity_poly.pdbx_strand_id
1 'polypeptide(L)'
;MTYSMIKIGNKQNDKPKCIVIDRNVIIAGETGVGKTTYIKRLAENSENVLYITADEFIKDDVINLEKLKNDKISLVIVDDLYKVTDVNTFNDKVNKLNAEDIYVGLTCLEETHIKKFPVNNSYILKLNKSVDGFRSLVYIDGNNSERIKIQQA
;
A
#
# COMPACT_ATOMS: atom_id res chain seq x y z
N MET A 1 -9.16 14.64 -14.76
CA MET A 1 -8.37 13.82 -13.81
C MET A 1 -8.61 12.37 -14.14
N THR A 2 -7.57 11.64 -14.54
CA THR A 2 -7.65 10.20 -14.78
C THR A 2 -7.25 9.52 -13.49
N TYR A 3 -8.22 8.98 -12.76
CA TYR A 3 -7.95 8.32 -11.50
C TYR A 3 -7.36 6.93 -11.74
N SER A 4 -6.24 6.63 -11.08
CA SER A 4 -5.67 5.29 -11.04
C SER A 4 -6.55 4.38 -10.18
N MET A 5 -6.96 3.24 -10.73
CA MET A 5 -7.69 2.21 -9.98
C MET A 5 -6.81 0.98 -9.80
N ILE A 6 -6.74 0.46 -8.58
CA ILE A 6 -6.02 -0.78 -8.26
C ILE A 6 -7.02 -1.83 -7.79
N LYS A 7 -6.95 -3.02 -8.38
CA LYS A 7 -7.72 -4.18 -7.91
C LYS A 7 -7.06 -4.76 -6.66
N ILE A 8 -7.74 -4.69 -5.53
CA ILE A 8 -7.26 -5.22 -4.24
C ILE A 8 -7.69 -6.66 -3.96
N GLY A 9 -8.64 -7.18 -4.74
CA GLY A 9 -9.12 -8.55 -4.60
C GLY A 9 -10.50 -8.73 -5.20
N ASN A 10 -11.23 -9.72 -4.70
CA ASN A 10 -12.61 -9.99 -5.08
C ASN A 10 -13.51 -9.91 -3.84
N LYS A 11 -14.73 -9.38 -4.01
CA LYS A 11 -15.80 -9.48 -3.01
C LYS A 11 -16.21 -10.94 -2.81
N GLN A 12 -17.03 -11.22 -1.80
CA GLN A 12 -17.47 -12.60 -1.53
C GLN A 12 -18.24 -13.24 -2.70
N ASN A 13 -18.91 -12.42 -3.53
CA ASN A 13 -19.62 -12.82 -4.75
C ASN A 13 -18.74 -12.82 -6.00
N ASP A 14 -17.41 -12.91 -5.83
CA ASP A 14 -16.38 -12.99 -6.88
C ASP A 14 -16.28 -11.78 -7.83
N LYS A 15 -17.01 -10.69 -7.55
CA LYS A 15 -16.84 -9.42 -8.27
C LYS A 15 -15.52 -8.74 -7.85
N PRO A 16 -14.76 -8.14 -8.78
CA PRO A 16 -13.54 -7.43 -8.42
C PRO A 16 -13.85 -6.26 -7.47
N LYS A 17 -13.00 -6.09 -6.45
CA LYS A 17 -12.95 -4.88 -5.63
C LYS A 17 -11.74 -4.07 -6.06
N CYS A 18 -11.99 -2.85 -6.51
CA CYS A 18 -10.96 -1.87 -6.80
C CYS A 18 -11.05 -0.71 -5.81
N ILE A 19 -9.91 -0.05 -5.60
CA ILE A 19 -9.83 1.24 -4.91
C ILE A 19 -9.31 2.28 -5.89
N VAL A 20 -9.74 3.52 -5.71
CA VAL A 20 -9.16 4.67 -6.40
C VAL A 20 -7.94 5.11 -5.61
N ILE A 21 -6.85 5.42 -6.28
CA ILE A 21 -5.64 5.94 -5.65
C ILE A 21 -5.72 7.47 -5.67
N ASP A 22 -6.35 7.99 -4.63
CA ASP A 22 -6.52 9.42 -4.33
C ASP A 22 -5.99 9.80 -2.94
N ARG A 23 -5.39 8.83 -2.24
CA ARG A 23 -4.82 8.99 -0.90
C ARG A 23 -3.89 7.82 -0.57
N ASN A 24 -3.17 7.96 0.53
CA ASN A 24 -2.26 6.93 1.03
C ASN A 24 -3.00 5.64 1.42
N VAL A 25 -2.27 4.54 1.47
CA VAL A 25 -2.77 3.22 1.83
C VAL A 25 -1.96 2.68 2.99
N ILE A 26 -2.63 2.11 3.98
CA ILE A 26 -2.03 1.35 5.08
C ILE A 26 -2.25 -0.12 4.78
N ILE A 27 -1.18 -0.91 4.79
CA ILE A 27 -1.22 -2.35 4.57
C ILE A 27 -0.81 -3.04 5.86
N ALA A 28 -1.80 -3.42 6.65
CA ALA A 28 -1.62 -3.92 8.00
C ALA A 28 -1.81 -5.44 8.08
N GLY A 29 -1.18 -6.07 9.07
CA GLY A 29 -1.40 -7.48 9.38
C GLY A 29 -0.24 -8.07 10.16
N GLU A 30 -0.50 -9.15 10.88
CA GLU A 30 0.52 -9.83 11.70
C GLU A 30 1.69 -10.38 10.87
N THR A 31 2.78 -10.76 11.53
CA THR A 31 3.87 -11.52 10.88
C THR A 31 3.33 -12.84 10.32
N GLY A 32 3.77 -13.22 9.11
CA GLY A 32 3.39 -14.48 8.47
C GLY A 32 2.02 -14.50 7.77
N VAL A 33 1.23 -13.41 7.80
CA VAL A 33 -0.05 -13.34 7.03
C VAL A 33 0.14 -13.16 5.52
N GLY A 34 1.39 -12.97 5.08
CA GLY A 34 1.76 -12.86 3.67
C GLY A 34 1.58 -11.47 3.06
N LYS A 35 1.78 -10.40 3.86
CA LYS A 35 1.79 -8.99 3.39
C LYS A 35 2.71 -8.80 2.19
N THR A 36 3.97 -9.20 2.32
CA THR A 36 4.97 -9.07 1.24
C THR A 36 4.57 -9.84 -0.02
N THR A 37 3.97 -11.03 0.11
CA THR A 37 3.44 -11.76 -1.04
C THR A 37 2.29 -11.01 -1.71
N TYR A 38 1.34 -10.48 -0.91
CA TYR A 38 0.19 -9.75 -1.42
C TYR A 38 0.60 -8.45 -2.14
N ILE A 39 1.51 -7.66 -1.57
CA ILE A 39 1.92 -6.38 -2.17
C ILE A 39 2.77 -6.57 -3.43
N LYS A 40 3.64 -7.58 -3.48
CA LYS A 40 4.37 -7.94 -4.71
C LYS A 40 3.39 -8.31 -5.81
N ARG A 41 2.40 -9.14 -5.49
CA ARG A 41 1.33 -9.48 -6.43
C ARG A 41 0.51 -8.25 -6.85
N LEU A 42 0.25 -7.30 -5.93
CA LEU A 42 -0.46 -6.07 -6.26
C LEU A 42 0.33 -5.24 -7.28
N ALA A 43 1.65 -5.10 -7.07
CA ALA A 43 2.56 -4.40 -7.98
C ALA A 43 2.69 -5.11 -9.34
N GLU A 44 2.83 -6.44 -9.34
CA GLU A 44 2.92 -7.24 -10.58
C GLU A 44 1.66 -7.14 -11.44
N ASN A 45 0.47 -6.97 -10.83
CA ASN A 45 -0.80 -6.88 -11.54
C ASN A 45 -1.22 -5.44 -11.86
N SER A 46 -0.37 -4.44 -11.60
CA SER A 46 -0.74 -3.03 -11.77
C SER A 46 0.47 -2.22 -12.24
N GLU A 47 0.41 -1.75 -13.49
CA GLU A 47 1.50 -0.98 -14.14
C GLU A 47 1.83 0.33 -13.42
N ASN A 48 0.89 0.86 -12.64
CA ASN A 48 0.98 2.13 -11.92
C ASN A 48 1.36 1.97 -10.42
N VAL A 49 1.85 0.79 -10.04
CA VAL A 49 2.21 0.44 -8.66
C VAL A 49 3.67 0.00 -8.60
N LEU A 50 4.44 0.66 -7.72
CA LEU A 50 5.81 0.28 -7.44
C LEU A 50 5.89 -0.37 -6.05
N TYR A 51 6.57 -1.51 -5.95
CA TYR A 51 6.98 -2.10 -4.67
C TYR A 51 8.45 -1.78 -4.40
N ILE A 52 8.77 -1.34 -3.19
CA ILE A 52 10.13 -0.99 -2.75
C ILE A 52 10.30 -1.21 -1.26
N THR A 53 11.54 -1.38 -0.78
CA THR A 53 11.83 -1.39 0.66
C THR A 53 12.04 0.02 1.21
N ALA A 54 11.83 0.20 2.51
CA ALA A 54 12.09 1.48 3.19
C ALA A 54 13.52 2.02 2.96
N ASP A 55 14.53 1.15 2.96
CA ASP A 55 15.94 1.51 2.75
C ASP A 55 16.22 2.03 1.34
N GLU A 56 15.48 1.54 0.35
CA GLU A 56 15.57 2.00 -1.04
C GLU A 56 14.71 3.26 -1.26
N PHE A 57 13.57 3.38 -0.58
CA PHE A 57 12.67 4.51 -0.72
C PHE A 57 13.34 5.85 -0.35
N ILE A 58 14.17 5.87 0.70
CA ILE A 58 14.87 7.10 1.13
C ILE A 58 16.02 7.53 0.20
N LYS A 59 16.44 6.66 -0.72
CA LYS A 59 17.56 6.92 -1.64
C LYS A 59 17.05 7.59 -2.92
N ASP A 60 17.36 8.88 -3.10
CA ASP A 60 16.89 9.69 -4.23
C ASP A 60 17.48 9.25 -5.59
N ASP A 61 18.64 8.60 -5.59
CA ASP A 61 19.23 7.96 -6.77
C ASP A 61 18.48 6.69 -7.20
N VAL A 62 17.76 6.04 -6.28
CA VAL A 62 16.97 4.83 -6.57
C VAL A 62 15.58 5.22 -7.08
N ILE A 63 14.88 6.07 -6.33
CA ILE A 63 13.53 6.56 -6.65
C ILE A 63 13.44 8.07 -6.45
N ASN A 64 13.06 8.77 -7.53
CA ASN A 64 12.75 10.18 -7.53
C ASN A 64 11.47 10.47 -8.33
N LEU A 65 10.98 11.69 -8.19
CA LEU A 65 9.72 12.13 -8.78
C LEU A 65 9.69 12.00 -10.31
N GLU A 66 10.79 12.34 -10.99
CA GLU A 66 10.87 12.30 -12.45
C GLU A 66 10.71 10.87 -12.97
N LYS A 67 11.41 9.92 -12.35
CA LYS A 67 11.30 8.49 -12.68
C LYS A 67 9.89 7.98 -12.46
N LEU A 68 9.29 8.28 -11.30
CA LEU A 68 7.92 7.85 -10.98
C LEU A 68 6.89 8.40 -11.98
N LYS A 69 7.03 9.67 -12.38
CA LYS A 69 6.14 10.29 -13.39
C LYS A 69 6.32 9.65 -14.77
N ASN A 70 7.56 9.41 -15.20
CA ASN A 70 7.85 8.77 -16.48
C ASN A 70 7.27 7.35 -16.55
N ASP A 71 7.39 6.61 -15.46
CA ASP A 71 6.85 5.24 -15.30
C ASP A 71 5.34 5.24 -15.00
N LYS A 72 4.70 6.42 -14.92
CA LYS A 72 3.26 6.61 -14.61
C LYS A 72 2.84 5.94 -13.30
N ILE A 73 3.74 5.90 -12.32
CA ILE A 73 3.47 5.36 -11.00
C ILE A 73 2.57 6.32 -10.22
N SER A 74 1.52 5.78 -9.61
CA SER A 74 0.58 6.50 -8.75
C SER A 74 0.55 6.00 -7.31
N LEU A 75 1.07 4.79 -7.06
CA LEU A 75 1.20 4.22 -5.73
C LEU A 75 2.60 3.61 -5.55
N VAL A 76 3.32 4.05 -4.53
CA VAL A 76 4.59 3.43 -4.09
C VAL A 76 4.36 2.68 -2.79
N ILE A 77 4.37 1.36 -2.83
CA ILE A 77 4.26 0.50 -1.66
C ILE A 77 5.64 0.33 -1.05
N VAL A 78 5.78 0.83 0.18
CA VAL A 78 7.02 0.77 0.96
C VAL A 78 6.90 -0.34 2.01
N ASP A 79 7.69 -1.39 1.84
CA ASP A 79 7.81 -2.50 2.80
C ASP A 79 8.93 -2.25 3.82
N ASP A 80 8.98 -3.07 4.87
CA ASP A 80 9.98 -2.98 5.95
C ASP A 80 10.01 -1.62 6.67
N LEU A 81 8.85 -0.99 6.84
CA LEU A 81 8.71 0.34 7.48
C LEU A 81 9.36 0.43 8.88
N TYR A 82 9.50 -0.70 9.57
CA TYR A 82 10.18 -0.78 10.87
C TYR A 82 11.69 -0.48 10.81
N LYS A 83 12.30 -0.52 9.61
CA LYS A 83 13.71 -0.15 9.37
C LYS A 83 13.91 1.37 9.22
N VAL A 84 12.84 2.15 9.06
CA VAL A 84 12.96 3.61 8.94
C VAL A 84 13.45 4.18 10.27
N THR A 85 14.68 4.69 10.27
CA THR A 85 15.28 5.40 11.40
C THR A 85 15.13 6.92 11.27
N ASP A 86 15.33 7.47 10.07
CA ASP A 86 15.12 8.88 9.77
C ASP A 86 13.68 9.14 9.29
N VAL A 87 12.80 9.29 10.27
CA VAL A 87 11.36 9.54 10.05
C VAL A 87 11.10 10.89 9.37
N ASN A 88 11.93 11.91 9.62
CA ASN A 88 11.72 13.24 9.06
C ASN A 88 11.97 13.24 7.55
N THR A 89 13.12 12.73 7.12
CA THR A 89 13.44 12.59 5.70
C THR A 89 12.42 11.73 4.96
N PHE A 90 11.98 10.64 5.60
CA PHE A 90 10.92 9.79 5.05
C PHE A 90 9.61 10.57 4.84
N ASN A 91 9.16 11.30 5.87
CA ASN A 91 7.91 12.06 5.84
C ASN A 91 7.96 13.20 4.83
N ASP A 92 9.08 13.92 4.72
CA ASP A 92 9.28 14.97 3.71
C ASP A 92 9.16 14.40 2.30
N LYS A 93 9.71 13.21 2.06
CA LYS A 93 9.58 12.53 0.76
C LYS A 93 8.14 12.11 0.48
N VAL A 94 7.44 11.53 1.45
CA VAL A 94 6.01 11.20 1.31
C VAL A 94 5.18 12.43 0.97
N ASN A 95 5.40 13.55 1.67
CA ASN A 95 4.67 14.80 1.42
C ASN A 95 4.93 15.37 0.02
N LYS A 96 6.19 15.32 -0.45
CA LYS A 96 6.56 15.74 -1.81
C LYS A 96 5.89 14.89 -2.88
N LEU A 97 5.80 13.56 -2.69
CA LEU A 97 5.11 12.67 -3.62
C LEU A 97 3.61 12.93 -3.63
N ASN A 98 2.99 13.06 -2.46
CA ASN A 98 1.57 13.33 -2.32
C ASN A 98 1.13 14.65 -2.97
N ALA A 99 1.98 15.68 -2.95
CA ALA A 99 1.72 16.96 -3.62
C ALA A 99 1.65 16.85 -5.15
N GLU A 100 2.12 15.73 -5.70
CA GLU A 100 2.20 15.43 -7.13
C GLU A 100 1.27 14.27 -7.53
N ASP A 101 0.26 13.98 -6.70
CA ASP A 101 -0.70 12.89 -6.85
C ASP A 101 -0.07 11.48 -6.95
N ILE A 102 1.10 11.30 -6.31
CA ILE A 102 1.77 10.01 -6.15
C ILE A 102 1.69 9.63 -4.67
N TYR A 103 0.92 8.59 -4.36
CA TYR A 103 0.63 8.20 -2.99
C TYR A 103 1.51 7.04 -2.53
N VAL A 104 1.55 6.81 -1.22
CA VAL A 104 2.31 5.71 -0.62
C VAL A 104 1.42 4.65 0.01
N GLY A 105 1.82 3.39 -0.15
CA GLY A 105 1.29 2.24 0.57
C GLY A 105 2.26 1.81 1.66
N LEU A 106 1.98 2.06 2.93
CA LEU A 106 2.90 1.74 4.03
C LEU A 106 2.55 0.38 4.64
N THR A 107 3.51 -0.55 4.66
CA THR A 107 3.31 -1.83 5.34
C THR A 107 3.63 -1.70 6.84
N CYS A 108 2.81 -2.30 7.69
CA CYS A 108 3.03 -2.28 9.12
C CYS A 108 2.56 -3.57 9.80
N LEU A 109 3.30 -3.98 10.83
CA LEU A 109 2.93 -5.08 11.72
C LEU A 109 1.84 -4.64 12.70
N GLU A 110 2.02 -3.45 13.27
CA GLU A 110 1.14 -2.87 14.28
C GLU A 110 0.75 -1.45 13.89
N GLU A 111 -0.46 -1.04 14.25
CA GLU A 111 -0.97 0.32 14.04
C GLU A 111 -0.10 1.40 14.71
N THR A 112 0.68 1.02 15.72
CA THR A 112 1.62 1.90 16.44
C THR A 112 2.73 2.44 15.55
N HIS A 113 3.19 1.68 14.55
CA HIS A 113 4.21 2.15 13.61
C HIS A 113 3.66 3.22 12.65
N ILE A 114 2.38 3.15 12.32
CA ILE A 114 1.72 4.12 11.42
C ILE A 114 1.68 5.51 12.03
N LYS A 115 1.55 5.62 13.37
CA LYS A 115 1.40 6.91 14.07
C LYS A 115 2.58 7.88 13.86
N LYS A 116 3.73 7.38 13.37
CA LYS A 116 4.92 8.18 13.06
C LYS A 116 4.89 8.79 11.64
N PHE A 117 3.95 8.39 10.79
CA PHE A 117 3.91 8.74 9.37
C PHE A 117 2.63 9.55 9.01
N PRO A 118 2.69 10.48 8.04
CA PRO A 118 1.61 11.42 7.71
C PRO A 118 0.53 10.76 6.83
N VAL A 119 -0.17 9.75 7.36
CA VAL A 119 -1.14 8.94 6.61
C VAL A 119 -2.55 8.96 7.22
N ASN A 120 -2.93 10.08 7.85
CA ASN A 120 -4.16 10.23 8.65
C ASN A 120 -5.48 10.10 7.87
N ASN A 121 -5.46 10.17 6.53
CA ASN A 121 -6.62 9.91 5.66
C ASN A 121 -6.25 8.85 4.63
N SER A 122 -6.22 7.58 5.04
CA SER A 122 -5.76 6.47 4.21
C SER A 122 -6.79 5.36 4.11
N TYR A 123 -6.76 4.63 3.00
CA TYR A 123 -7.39 3.32 2.96
C TYR A 123 -6.61 2.35 3.85
N ILE A 124 -7.30 1.45 4.54
CA ILE A 124 -6.64 0.40 5.32
C ILE A 124 -6.96 -0.95 4.68
N LEU A 125 -5.91 -1.68 4.32
CA LEU A 125 -5.95 -3.05 3.85
C LEU A 125 -5.38 -3.95 4.94
N LYS A 126 -6.25 -4.51 5.78
CA LYS A 126 -5.84 -5.38 6.89
C LYS A 126 -5.88 -6.84 6.46
N LEU A 127 -4.72 -7.44 6.25
CA LEU A 127 -4.58 -8.86 5.94
C LEU A 127 -4.75 -9.71 7.19
N ASN A 128 -5.59 -10.74 7.07
CA ASN A 128 -5.81 -11.73 8.12
C ASN A 128 -5.22 -13.08 7.73
N LYS A 129 -4.90 -13.90 8.75
CA LYS A 129 -4.54 -15.31 8.56
C LYS A 129 -5.63 -16.02 7.77
N SER A 130 -5.21 -17.01 6.97
CA SER A 130 -6.13 -17.83 6.18
C SER A 130 -7.09 -18.55 7.13
N VAL A 131 -8.38 -18.41 6.89
CA VAL A 131 -9.43 -19.25 7.49
C VAL A 131 -10.10 -19.93 6.29
N ASP A 132 -10.22 -21.25 6.32
CA ASP A 132 -10.85 -22.05 5.25
C ASP A 132 -10.17 -21.99 3.87
N GLY A 133 -8.82 -22.00 3.83
CA GLY A 133 -8.06 -22.15 2.58
C GLY A 133 -7.91 -20.89 1.71
N PHE A 134 -8.49 -19.75 2.11
CA PHE A 134 -8.29 -18.46 1.43
C PHE A 134 -7.76 -17.39 2.37
N ARG A 135 -6.82 -16.57 1.88
CA ARG A 135 -6.44 -15.34 2.58
C ARG A 135 -7.56 -14.32 2.38
N SER A 136 -7.84 -13.52 3.40
CA SER A 136 -8.81 -12.44 3.32
C SER A 136 -8.18 -11.15 3.82
N LEU A 137 -8.57 -10.04 3.20
CA LEU A 137 -8.28 -8.71 3.71
C LEU A 137 -9.58 -8.04 4.14
N VAL A 138 -9.50 -7.20 5.17
CA VAL A 138 -10.55 -6.25 5.51
C VAL A 138 -10.13 -4.90 4.93
N TYR A 139 -10.91 -4.42 3.97
CA TYR A 139 -10.81 -3.07 3.43
C TYR A 139 -11.56 -2.12 4.35
N ILE A 140 -10.94 -1.03 4.77
CA ILE A 140 -11.54 0.00 5.61
C ILE A 140 -11.34 1.37 4.95
N ASP A 141 -12.43 2.15 4.91
CA ASP A 141 -12.48 3.52 4.42
C ASP A 141 -13.41 4.35 5.30
N GLY A 142 -12.81 5.13 6.21
CA GLY A 142 -13.52 5.77 7.30
C GLY A 142 -14.29 4.76 8.16
N ASN A 143 -15.61 4.93 8.25
CA ASN A 143 -16.50 4.04 9.02
C ASN A 143 -16.96 2.81 8.23
N ASN A 144 -16.59 2.70 6.94
CA ASN A 144 -16.99 1.57 6.11
C ASN A 144 -15.92 0.48 6.20
N SER A 145 -16.35 -0.77 6.42
CA SER A 145 -15.47 -1.94 6.34
C SER A 145 -16.09 -3.04 5.48
N GLU A 146 -15.26 -3.70 4.68
CA GLU A 146 -15.68 -4.77 3.78
C GLU A 146 -14.65 -5.90 3.76
N ARG A 147 -15.10 -7.16 3.87
CA ARG A 147 -14.23 -8.33 3.76
C ARG A 147 -14.05 -8.73 2.30
N ILE A 148 -12.80 -8.76 1.86
CA ILE A 148 -12.38 -9.04 0.48
C ILE A 148 -11.60 -10.36 0.47
N LYS A 149 -11.96 -11.25 -0.46
CA LYS A 149 -11.22 -12.47 -0.77
C LYS A 149 -10.01 -12.11 -1.62
N ILE A 150 -8.85 -12.63 -1.26
CA ILE A 150 -7.65 -12.57 -2.09
C ILE A 150 -7.28 -13.98 -2.50
N GLN A 151 -7.14 -14.21 -3.81
CA GLN A 151 -6.72 -15.51 -4.32
C GLN A 151 -5.35 -15.88 -3.76
N GLN A 152 -5.19 -17.11 -3.30
CA GLN A 152 -3.86 -17.68 -3.12
C GLN A 152 -3.21 -17.87 -4.50
N ALA A 153 -1.88 -17.85 -4.54
CA ALA A 153 -1.12 -18.32 -5.70
C ALA A 153 -1.16 -19.85 -5.70
#